data_AF-A0A7G2TD43-F1
#
_entry.id   AF-A0A7G2TD43-F1
#
_cell.length_a   1.000
_cell.length_b   1.000
_cell.length_c   1.000
_cell.angle_alpha   90.00
_cell.angle_beta   90.00
_cell.angle_gamma   90.00
#
_symmetry.space_group_name_H-M   'P 1'
#
loop_
_entity.id
_entity.type
_entity.pdbx_description
1 polymer ?
#
loop_
_entity_poly.entity_id
_entity_poly.type
_entity_poly.pdbx_seq_one_letter_code
_entity_poly.pdbx_strand_id
1 'polypeptide(L)'
;MMSSCKTPETISGYYSYETQCLGNLGDGTQLVKSWGTGLDRKQAEAQARKNALRDIMFKGIRNGNSSCEIRPLVVKPNALENYETYFNRFFSENGKYKSFVSLHREPFLDRKFKGNPRSDAKVAYGLELKVRVDDLRRLLIKDEIIE
;
A
#
# COMPACT_ATOMS: atom_id res chain seq x y z
N MET A 1 27.75 9.11 -12.42
CA MET A 1 26.35 9.49 -12.72
C MET A 1 25.45 8.42 -12.15
N MET A 2 24.68 8.71 -11.10
CA MET A 2 23.78 7.71 -10.51
C MET A 2 22.56 7.56 -11.42
N SER A 3 22.42 6.39 -12.05
CA SER A 3 21.23 6.05 -12.84
C SER A 3 20.01 6.07 -11.94
N SER A 4 19.16 7.07 -12.13
CA SER A 4 17.80 7.10 -11.59
C SER A 4 17.08 5.85 -12.09
N CYS A 5 16.82 4.88 -11.21
CA CYS A 5 16.02 3.71 -11.53
C CYS A 5 14.64 4.19 -12.00
N LYS A 6 14.39 4.08 -13.30
CA LYS A 6 13.07 4.31 -13.87
C LYS A 6 12.11 3.31 -13.26
N THR A 7 10.99 3.81 -12.76
CA THR A 7 9.87 2.97 -12.32
C THR A 7 9.48 2.03 -13.46
N PRO A 8 9.33 0.72 -13.22
CA PRO A 8 8.88 -0.17 -14.28
C PRO A 8 7.50 0.28 -14.78
N GLU A 9 7.40 0.60 -16.07
CA GLU A 9 6.16 1.06 -16.72
C GLU A 9 5.17 -0.08 -16.98
N THR A 10 5.61 -1.33 -16.86
CA THR A 10 4.78 -2.53 -16.96
C THR A 10 4.63 -3.13 -15.58
N ILE A 11 3.41 -3.09 -15.03
CA ILE A 11 3.03 -3.96 -13.92
C ILE A 11 2.90 -5.38 -14.48
N SER A 12 3.17 -6.45 -13.75
CA SER A 12 2.79 -7.82 -14.12
C SER A 12 1.84 -8.34 -13.06
N GLY A 13 0.83 -9.12 -13.45
CA GLY A 13 -0.05 -9.80 -12.49
C GLY A 13 0.68 -10.78 -11.54
N TYR A 14 1.93 -11.11 -11.88
CA TYR A 14 2.82 -11.95 -11.07
C TYR A 14 3.88 -11.15 -10.30
N TYR A 15 4.01 -9.84 -10.54
CA TYR A 15 5.02 -9.00 -9.91
C TYR A 15 4.40 -8.03 -8.91
N SER A 16 4.85 -8.12 -7.65
CA SER A 16 4.49 -7.15 -6.61
C SER A 16 5.44 -5.97 -6.70
N TYR A 17 4.94 -4.80 -7.09
CA TYR A 17 5.69 -3.55 -7.02
C TYR A 17 5.67 -3.03 -5.60
N GLU A 18 6.84 -2.69 -5.07
CA GLU A 18 6.97 -2.05 -3.76
C GLU A 18 6.37 -0.65 -3.80
N THR A 19 5.64 -0.29 -2.75
CA THR A 19 5.08 1.06 -2.59
C THR A 19 6.17 2.14 -2.69
N GLN A 20 5.87 3.24 -3.37
CA GLN A 20 6.80 4.34 -3.61
C GLN A 20 6.30 5.63 -3.00
N CYS A 21 7.21 6.40 -2.42
CA CYS A 21 6.92 7.74 -1.94
C CYS A 21 6.82 8.71 -3.12
N LEU A 22 5.77 9.52 -3.13
CA LEU A 22 5.62 10.67 -4.03
C LEU A 22 5.84 11.99 -3.28
N GLY A 23 5.44 12.07 -2.01
CA GLY A 23 5.58 13.28 -1.21
C GLY A 23 4.97 13.18 0.20
N ASN A 24 5.14 14.24 0.98
CA ASN A 24 4.46 14.44 2.26
C ASN A 24 3.60 15.72 2.17
N LEU A 25 2.38 15.70 2.71
CA LEU A 25 1.45 16.82 2.66
C LEU A 25 1.55 17.78 3.86
N GLY A 26 2.37 17.45 4.88
CA GLY A 26 2.63 18.28 6.06
C GLY A 26 1.61 18.17 7.19
N ASP A 27 0.51 17.45 6.99
CA ASP A 27 -0.56 17.20 7.97
C ASP A 27 -0.50 15.78 8.58
N GLY A 28 0.65 15.10 8.45
CA GLY A 28 0.79 13.69 8.80
C GLY A 28 0.32 12.71 7.72
N THR A 29 -0.06 13.23 6.53
CA THR A 29 -0.41 12.42 5.36
C THR A 29 0.76 12.26 4.39
N GLN A 30 1.01 11.04 3.96
CA GLN A 30 1.96 10.73 2.89
C GLN A 30 1.23 10.47 1.58
N LEU A 31 1.78 11.00 0.50
CA LEU A 31 1.37 10.68 -0.85
C LEU A 31 2.26 9.54 -1.37
N VAL A 32 1.63 8.42 -1.73
CA VAL A 32 2.34 7.21 -2.15
C VAL A 32 1.75 6.63 -3.43
N LYS A 33 2.58 5.95 -4.21
CA LYS A 33 2.14 5.10 -5.32
C LYS A 33 2.17 3.64 -4.88
N SER A 34 1.08 2.93 -5.07
CA SER A 34 0.99 1.50 -4.74
C SER A 34 0.20 0.74 -5.81
N TRP A 35 0.37 -0.58 -5.82
CA TRP A 35 -0.16 -1.46 -6.85
C TRP A 35 -0.92 -2.62 -6.23
N GLY A 36 -1.96 -3.06 -6.93
CA GLY A 36 -2.76 -4.20 -6.52
C GLY A 36 -3.27 -4.97 -7.72
N THR A 37 -3.51 -6.26 -7.49
CA THR A 37 -4.06 -7.20 -8.47
C THR A 37 -5.39 -7.74 -7.96
N GLY A 38 -6.34 -8.02 -8.85
CA GLY A 38 -7.64 -8.61 -8.50
C GLY A 38 -8.35 -9.19 -9.70
N LEU A 39 -9.51 -9.80 -9.50
CA LEU A 39 -10.37 -10.29 -10.60
C LEU A 39 -11.03 -9.13 -11.37
N ASP A 40 -11.24 -8.01 -10.68
CA ASP A 40 -11.83 -6.79 -11.21
C ASP A 40 -11.10 -5.54 -10.66
N ARG A 41 -11.50 -4.37 -11.18
CA ARG A 41 -10.92 -3.08 -10.76
C ARG A 41 -11.09 -2.84 -9.26
N LYS A 42 -12.27 -3.11 -8.70
CA LYS A 42 -12.58 -2.88 -7.28
C LYS A 42 -11.66 -3.70 -6.37
N GLN A 43 -11.44 -4.96 -6.71
CA GLN A 43 -10.54 -5.86 -5.99
C GLN A 43 -9.08 -5.42 -6.10
N ALA A 44 -8.63 -5.05 -7.30
CA ALA A 44 -7.26 -4.57 -7.50
C ALA A 44 -7.00 -3.26 -6.75
N GLU A 45 -7.95 -2.33 -6.75
CA GLU A 45 -7.85 -1.09 -5.97
C GLU A 45 -7.84 -1.35 -4.46
N ALA A 46 -8.71 -2.24 -3.98
CA ALA A 46 -8.72 -2.63 -2.57
C ALA A 46 -7.39 -3.27 -2.15
N GLN A 47 -6.82 -4.12 -3.01
CA GLN A 47 -5.52 -4.75 -2.77
C GLN A 47 -4.39 -3.71 -2.77
N ALA A 48 -4.40 -2.74 -3.68
CA ALA A 48 -3.40 -1.66 -3.71
C ALA A 48 -3.42 -0.83 -2.42
N ARG A 49 -4.62 -0.50 -1.92
CA ARG A 49 -4.80 0.21 -0.64
C ARG A 49 -4.26 -0.60 0.54
N LYS A 50 -4.53 -1.91 0.59
CA LYS A 50 -4.00 -2.81 1.63
C LYS A 50 -2.47 -2.91 1.55
N ASN A 51 -1.91 -3.01 0.34
CA ASN A 51 -0.47 -3.08 0.11
C ASN A 51 0.23 -1.82 0.60
N ALA A 52 -0.28 -0.63 0.25
CA ALA A 52 0.27 0.65 0.72
C ALA A 52 0.37 0.71 2.24
N LEU A 53 -0.71 0.35 2.94
CA LEU A 53 -0.74 0.33 4.41
C LEU A 53 0.18 -0.74 4.99
N ARG A 54 0.23 -1.94 4.41
CA ARG A 54 1.16 -2.99 4.87
C ARG A 54 2.60 -2.59 4.72
N ASP A 55 2.98 -1.98 3.61
CA ASP A 55 4.34 -1.52 3.40
C ASP A 55 4.69 -0.42 4.42
N ILE A 56 3.80 0.56 4.64
CA ILE A 56 3.99 1.61 5.66
C ILE A 56 4.07 1.04 7.09
N MET A 57 3.24 0.05 7.41
CA MET A 57 3.18 -0.50 8.77
C MET A 57 4.36 -1.42 9.05
N PHE A 58 4.78 -2.26 8.11
CA PHE A 58 5.67 -3.40 8.43
C PHE A 58 7.01 -3.41 7.67
N LYS A 59 7.12 -2.69 6.54
CA LYS A 59 8.35 -2.70 5.72
C LYS A 59 9.09 -1.37 5.67
N GLY A 60 8.35 -0.27 5.71
CA GLY A 60 8.81 1.06 5.36
C GLY A 60 8.76 1.33 3.85
N ILE A 61 8.87 2.60 3.46
CA ILE A 61 8.89 3.03 2.05
C ILE A 61 10.30 3.51 1.70
N ARG A 62 11.04 2.72 0.92
CA ARG A 62 12.43 3.03 0.54
C ARG A 62 12.59 3.57 -0.88
N ASN A 63 11.55 3.43 -1.71
CA ASN A 63 11.57 3.83 -3.12
C ASN A 63 10.86 5.16 -3.32
N GLY A 64 11.28 5.91 -4.34
CA GLY A 64 10.69 7.19 -4.71
C GLY A 64 11.36 8.37 -3.99
N ASN A 65 10.57 9.38 -3.64
CA ASN A 65 11.06 10.60 -2.99
C ASN A 65 11.52 10.30 -1.54
N SER A 66 12.59 10.94 -1.08
CA SER A 66 13.09 10.83 0.30
C SER A 66 12.29 11.67 1.31
N SER A 67 11.25 12.39 0.89
CA SER A 67 10.43 13.25 1.75
C SER A 67 9.43 12.50 2.63
N CYS A 68 9.10 11.23 2.30
CA CYS A 68 8.24 10.42 3.16
C CYS A 68 9.03 9.87 4.35
N GLU A 69 8.31 9.53 5.40
CA GLU A 69 8.80 8.65 6.44
C GLU A 69 9.10 7.26 5.86
N ILE A 70 10.37 6.90 5.96
CA ILE A 70 10.93 5.68 5.37
C ILE A 70 10.75 4.49 6.32
N ARG A 71 10.65 4.73 7.63
CA ARG A 71 10.62 3.69 8.65
C ARG A 71 9.22 3.07 8.78
N PRO A 72 9.12 1.76 8.99
CA PRO A 72 7.84 1.13 9.31
C PRO A 72 7.31 1.61 10.67
N LEU A 73 5.99 1.71 10.80
CA LEU A 73 5.34 2.04 12.07
C LEU A 73 5.49 0.92 13.12
N VAL A 74 5.43 -0.33 12.66
CA VAL A 74 5.49 -1.53 13.50
C VAL A 74 6.87 -2.17 13.33
N VAL A 75 7.76 -1.91 14.29
CA VAL A 75 9.14 -2.43 14.28
C VAL A 75 9.27 -3.74 15.07
N LYS A 76 8.25 -4.09 15.86
CA LYS A 76 8.25 -5.27 16.74
C LYS A 76 8.39 -6.57 15.92
N PRO A 77 9.33 -7.47 16.27
CA PRO A 77 9.45 -8.77 15.64
C PRO A 77 8.14 -9.56 15.73
N ASN A 78 7.81 -10.29 14.67
CA ASN A 78 6.62 -11.16 14.58
C ASN A 78 5.29 -10.46 14.90
N ALA A 79 5.20 -9.13 14.74
CA ALA A 79 3.97 -8.40 15.05
C ALA A 79 2.75 -8.90 14.25
N LEU A 80 2.96 -9.34 13.01
CA LEU A 80 1.88 -9.91 12.19
C LEU A 80 1.30 -11.20 12.79
N GLU A 81 2.14 -12.05 13.37
CA GLU A 81 1.71 -13.29 14.02
C GLU A 81 1.10 -12.99 15.40
N ASN A 82 1.80 -12.19 16.22
CA ASN A 82 1.36 -11.84 17.56
C ASN A 82 0.01 -11.10 17.59
N TYR A 83 -0.27 -10.32 16.55
CA TYR A 83 -1.52 -9.55 16.41
C TYR A 83 -2.32 -9.96 15.17
N GLU A 84 -2.23 -11.24 14.78
CA GLU A 84 -2.88 -11.76 13.56
C GLU A 84 -4.38 -11.43 13.52
N THR A 85 -5.09 -11.72 14.61
CA THR A 85 -6.54 -11.45 14.70
C THR A 85 -6.86 -9.96 14.52
N TYR A 86 -6.01 -9.07 15.06
CA TYR A 86 -6.17 -7.63 14.91
C TYR A 86 -6.00 -7.21 13.45
N PHE A 87 -4.89 -7.62 12.80
CA PHE A 87 -4.60 -7.22 11.43
C PHE A 87 -5.56 -7.86 10.41
N ASN A 88 -6.03 -9.08 10.67
CA ASN A 88 -7.07 -9.72 9.86
C ASN A 88 -8.38 -8.92 9.91
N ARG A 89 -8.79 -8.45 11.10
CA ARG A 89 -9.96 -7.57 11.23
C ARG A 89 -9.73 -6.21 10.60
N PHE A 90 -8.54 -5.63 10.82
CA PHE A 90 -8.16 -4.31 10.28
C PHE A 90 -8.19 -4.28 8.75
N PHE A 91 -7.69 -5.33 8.08
CA PHE A 91 -7.63 -5.47 6.62
C PHE A 91 -8.80 -6.26 6.01
N SER A 92 -9.83 -6.60 6.80
CA SER A 92 -11.03 -7.27 6.31
C SER A 92 -11.78 -6.40 5.29
N GLU A 93 -12.78 -6.96 4.58
CA GLU A 93 -13.53 -6.21 3.57
C GLU A 93 -14.13 -4.92 4.13
N ASN A 94 -14.64 -4.93 5.36
CA ASN A 94 -15.19 -3.76 6.07
C ASN A 94 -14.27 -3.23 7.17
N GLY A 95 -12.98 -3.54 7.06
CA GLY A 95 -11.99 -3.19 8.07
C GLY A 95 -11.67 -1.70 8.13
N LYS A 96 -11.10 -1.29 9.27
CA LYS A 96 -10.72 0.10 9.56
C LYS A 96 -9.69 0.66 8.58
N TYR A 97 -8.93 -0.17 7.86
CA TYR A 97 -7.90 0.29 6.92
C TYR A 97 -8.42 1.36 5.93
N LYS A 98 -9.69 1.27 5.50
CA LYS A 98 -10.31 2.23 4.56
C LYS A 98 -10.33 3.67 5.09
N SER A 99 -10.33 3.88 6.41
CA SER A 99 -10.28 5.20 7.02
C SER A 99 -8.85 5.75 7.16
N PHE A 100 -7.83 5.11 6.59
CA PHE A 100 -6.46 5.62 6.63
C PHE A 100 -5.88 5.81 5.24
N VAL A 101 -6.62 5.43 4.19
CA VAL A 101 -6.15 5.49 2.81
C VAL A 101 -7.27 5.98 1.90
N SER A 102 -6.98 7.02 1.13
CA SER A 102 -7.87 7.57 0.12
C SER A 102 -7.15 7.80 -1.19
N LEU A 103 -7.91 7.92 -2.27
CA LEU A 103 -7.36 8.17 -3.60
C LEU A 103 -6.89 9.65 -3.68
N HIS A 104 -5.68 9.88 -4.18
CA HIS A 104 -5.19 11.24 -4.44
C HIS A 104 -5.67 11.77 -5.80
N ARG A 105 -5.57 10.90 -6.81
CA ARG A 105 -5.92 11.16 -8.22
C ARG A 105 -6.45 9.86 -8.83
N GLU A 106 -7.23 9.98 -9.90
CA GLU A 106 -7.70 8.83 -10.67
C GLU A 106 -6.53 7.88 -11.03
N PRO A 107 -6.79 6.56 -11.13
CA PRO A 107 -5.74 5.57 -11.39
C PRO A 107 -4.92 5.93 -12.62
N PHE A 108 -3.60 6.00 -12.46
CA PHE A 108 -2.67 6.35 -13.54
C PHE A 108 -2.45 5.19 -14.53
N LEU A 109 -2.78 3.96 -14.12
CA LEU A 109 -2.49 2.73 -14.85
C LEU A 109 -3.67 1.76 -14.78
N ASP A 110 -4.56 1.86 -15.78
CA ASP A 110 -5.58 0.86 -16.08
C ASP A 110 -4.97 -0.17 -17.04
N ARG A 111 -4.23 -1.16 -16.52
CA ARG A 111 -3.73 -2.27 -17.36
C ARG A 111 -4.45 -3.56 -16.98
N LYS A 112 -5.42 -3.95 -17.82
CA LYS A 112 -5.98 -5.30 -17.81
C LYS A 112 -4.91 -6.26 -18.34
N PHE A 113 -4.46 -7.22 -17.53
CA PHE A 113 -3.67 -8.33 -18.05
C PHE A 113 -4.62 -9.33 -18.69
N LYS A 114 -4.30 -9.78 -19.91
CA LYS A 114 -4.87 -11.01 -20.42
C LYS A 114 -4.20 -12.15 -19.66
N GLY A 115 -4.90 -12.69 -18.67
CA GLY A 115 -4.52 -13.97 -18.07
C GLY A 115 -4.48 -15.06 -19.15
N ASN A 116 -3.66 -16.08 -18.93
CA ASN A 116 -3.69 -17.30 -19.73
C ASN A 116 -5.15 -17.81 -19.76
N PRO A 117 -5.74 -18.30 -20.87
CA PRO A 117 -7.14 -18.76 -20.93
C PRO A 117 -7.52 -19.88 -19.93
N ARG A 118 -6.56 -20.40 -19.16
CA ARG A 118 -6.74 -21.38 -18.07
C ARG A 118 -6.62 -20.78 -16.65
N SER A 119 -6.35 -19.49 -16.51
CA SER A 119 -6.24 -18.77 -15.24
C SER A 119 -7.17 -17.56 -15.27
N ASP A 120 -7.97 -17.36 -14.23
CA ASP A 120 -8.82 -16.17 -14.09
C ASP A 120 -8.02 -14.91 -14.45
N ALA A 121 -8.50 -14.15 -15.43
CA ALA A 121 -7.80 -12.97 -15.91
C ALA A 121 -7.70 -11.95 -14.76
N LYS A 122 -6.52 -11.85 -14.14
CA LYS A 122 -6.25 -10.86 -13.10
C LYS A 122 -5.96 -9.52 -13.74
N VAL A 123 -6.60 -8.48 -13.25
CA VAL A 123 -6.28 -7.09 -13.59
C VAL A 123 -5.32 -6.53 -12.56
N ALA A 124 -4.43 -5.61 -12.95
CA ALA A 124 -3.62 -4.86 -11.98
C ALA A 124 -3.72 -3.36 -12.20
N TYR A 125 -3.76 -2.63 -11.10
CA TYR A 125 -3.93 -1.19 -11.09
C TYR A 125 -2.86 -0.54 -10.21
N GLY A 126 -2.30 0.55 -10.72
CA GLY A 126 -1.44 1.44 -9.95
C GLY A 126 -2.22 2.67 -9.50
N LEU A 127 -2.18 2.97 -8.20
CA LEU A 127 -2.89 4.07 -7.58
C LEU A 127 -1.94 5.07 -6.94
N GLU A 128 -2.28 6.36 -7.02
CA GLU A 128 -1.72 7.40 -6.16
C GLU A 128 -2.66 7.60 -4.97
N LEU A 129 -2.15 7.36 -3.77
CA LEU A 129 -2.93 7.27 -2.53
C LEU A 129 -2.43 8.29 -1.52
N LYS A 130 -3.37 8.94 -0.84
CA LYS A 130 -3.13 9.66 0.41
C LYS A 130 -3.25 8.68 1.57
N VAL A 131 -2.19 8.53 2.36
CA VAL A 131 -2.19 7.69 3.55
C VAL A 131 -1.99 8.55 4.78
N ARG A 132 -2.94 8.51 5.71
CA ARG A 132 -2.89 9.25 6.99
C ARG A 132 -2.02 8.48 7.99
N VAL A 133 -0.71 8.68 7.89
CA VAL A 133 0.29 7.91 8.65
C VAL A 133 0.24 8.25 10.13
N ASP A 134 0.10 9.53 10.49
CA ASP A 134 0.04 9.93 11.90
C ASP A 134 -1.24 9.44 12.59
N ASP A 135 -2.37 9.43 11.90
CA ASP A 135 -3.62 8.85 12.42
C ASP A 135 -3.48 7.34 12.63
N LEU A 136 -2.82 6.66 11.68
CA LEU A 136 -2.55 5.24 11.77
C LEU A 136 -1.63 4.93 12.95
N ARG A 137 -0.56 5.71 13.14
CA ARG A 137 0.33 5.59 14.31
C ARG A 137 -0.45 5.78 15.61
N ARG A 138 -1.27 6.83 15.71
CA ARG A 138 -2.12 7.10 16.89
C ARG A 138 -3.08 5.94 17.18
N LEU A 139 -3.68 5.33 16.15
CA LEU A 139 -4.54 4.15 16.34
C LEU A 139 -3.73 2.97 16.89
N LEU A 140 -2.55 2.69 16.34
CA LEU A 140 -1.74 1.55 16.78
C LEU A 140 -1.21 1.71 18.20
N ILE A 141 -0.88 2.93 18.62
CA ILE A 141 -0.54 3.24 20.02
C ILE A 141 -1.76 3.03 20.91
N LYS A 142 -2.92 3.59 20.52
CA LYS A 142 -4.17 3.45 21.28
C LYS A 142 -4.59 1.99 21.45
N ASP A 143 -4.39 1.18 20.43
CA ASP A 143 -4.72 -0.24 20.43
C ASP A 143 -3.58 -1.13 21.01
N GLU A 144 -2.55 -0.52 21.62
CA GLU A 144 -1.42 -1.19 22.30
C GLU A 144 -0.63 -2.16 21.39
N ILE A 145 -0.58 -1.86 20.09
CA ILE A 145 0.19 -2.62 19.10
C ILE A 145 1.65 -2.15 19.07
N ILE A 146 1.86 -0.84 19.23
CA ILE A 146 3.16 -0.17 19.29
C ILE A 146 3.19 0.81 20.46
N GLU A 147 4.39 1.23 20.85
CA GLU A 147 4.66 2.17 21.95
C GLU A 147 4.84 3.61 21.45
#